data_AF-A0A945CU11-F1
#
_entry.id   AF-A0A945CU11-F1
#
_cell.length_a   1.000
_cell.length_b   1.000
_cell.length_c   1.000
_cell.angle_alpha   90.00
_cell.angle_beta   90.00
_cell.angle_gamma   90.00
#
_symmetry.space_group_name_H-M   'P 1'
#
loop_
_entity.id
_entity.type
_entity.pdbx_description
1 polymer ?
#
loop_
_entity_poly.entity_id
_entity_poly.type
_entity_poly.pdbx_seq_one_letter_code
_entity_poly.pdbx_strand_id
1 'polypeptide(L)'
;VIGGMILVIAPWTGRNYLATGHLVPVSTNMGINLLIGHEPEATGVYREGADYLGMYDRLVLPETDPVVRDRLAVRRVAERMADDPARALKLAGRKLLLFWSPLVTGEDGWRDWIGLLSSGPLLALGLWGCWQLRGSASGWLIGSLLASLSLVHALFFAHTRFRLPIDAALVGPAALVLVERWRRRGE
;
A
#
# COMPACT_ATOMS: atom_id res chain seq x y z
N VAL A 1 15.03 16.01 -5.33
CA VAL A 1 14.15 14.81 -5.26
C VAL A 1 13.19 14.75 -6.43
N ILE A 2 12.27 15.72 -6.60
CA ILE A 2 11.26 15.70 -7.69
C ILE A 2 11.89 15.57 -9.08
N GLY A 3 12.91 16.37 -9.41
CA GLY A 3 13.60 16.27 -10.70
C GLY A 3 14.20 14.88 -10.96
N GLY A 4 14.76 14.24 -9.92
CA GLY A 4 15.26 12.87 -10.01
C GLY A 4 14.14 11.85 -10.26
N MET A 5 13.00 11.99 -9.59
CA MET A 5 11.82 11.13 -9.83
C MET A 5 11.31 11.27 -11.26
N ILE A 6 11.25 12.49 -11.79
CA ILE A 6 10.84 12.75 -13.18
C ILE A 6 11.81 12.07 -14.15
N LEU A 7 13.11 12.21 -13.96
CA LEU A 7 14.12 11.57 -14.84
C LEU A 7 14.01 10.04 -14.86
N VAL A 8 13.64 9.42 -13.73
CA VAL A 8 13.44 7.97 -13.64
C VAL A 8 12.14 7.53 -14.30
N ILE A 9 11.06 8.30 -14.17
CA ILE A 9 9.72 7.93 -14.66
C ILE A 9 9.53 8.30 -16.14
N ALA A 10 10.21 9.34 -16.63
CA ALA A 10 10.03 9.88 -17.97
C ALA A 10 10.28 8.86 -19.11
N PRO A 11 11.32 8.01 -19.10
CA PRO A 11 11.53 7.02 -20.17
C PRO A 11 10.35 6.05 -20.31
N TRP A 12 9.82 5.59 -19.18
CA TRP A 12 8.67 4.70 -19.16
C TRP A 12 7.37 5.41 -19.58
N THR A 13 7.20 6.66 -19.15
CA THR A 13 6.09 7.52 -19.60
C THR A 13 6.11 7.71 -21.11
N GLY A 14 7.30 7.98 -21.68
CA GLY A 14 7.51 8.09 -23.12
C GLY A 14 7.14 6.80 -23.86
N ARG A 15 7.60 5.64 -23.35
CA ARG A 15 7.21 4.33 -23.90
C ARG A 15 5.70 4.13 -23.87
N ASN A 16 5.02 4.50 -22.77
CA ASN A 16 3.58 4.34 -22.68
C ASN A 16 2.85 5.27 -23.64
N TYR A 17 3.33 6.51 -23.81
CA TYR A 17 2.77 7.43 -24.79
C TYR A 17 2.88 6.89 -26.22
N LEU A 18 4.03 6.33 -26.60
CA LEU A 18 4.21 5.71 -27.91
C LEU A 18 3.29 4.50 -28.13
N ALA A 19 2.99 3.73 -27.07
CA ALA A 19 2.16 2.53 -27.15
C ALA A 19 0.65 2.81 -27.12
N THR A 20 0.22 3.89 -26.44
CA THR A 20 -1.19 4.16 -26.15
C THR A 20 -1.69 5.49 -26.69
N GLY A 21 -0.81 6.36 -27.18
CA GLY A 21 -1.12 7.75 -27.53
C GLY A 21 -1.47 8.62 -26.31
N HIS A 22 -1.30 8.13 -25.07
CA HIS A 22 -1.73 8.82 -23.85
C HIS A 22 -0.55 8.99 -22.88
N LEU A 23 -0.53 10.12 -22.17
CA LEU A 23 0.46 10.36 -21.11
C LEU A 23 0.12 9.51 -19.88
N VAL A 24 0.74 8.33 -19.78
CA VAL A 24 0.59 7.39 -18.67
C VAL A 24 1.94 7.27 -17.95
N PRO A 25 2.10 7.88 -16.76
CA PRO A 25 3.40 7.93 -16.10
C PRO A 25 3.99 6.56 -15.76
N VAL A 26 3.15 5.65 -15.28
CA VAL A 26 3.59 4.34 -14.76
C VAL A 26 2.75 3.20 -15.31
N SER A 27 1.45 3.18 -15.05
CA SER A 27 0.58 2.09 -15.49
C SER A 27 -0.89 2.51 -15.56
N THR A 28 -1.71 1.67 -16.18
CA THR A 28 -3.18 1.77 -16.24
C THR A 28 -3.84 0.72 -15.34
N ASN A 29 -3.37 0.64 -14.10
CA ASN A 29 -3.84 -0.34 -13.11
C ASN A 29 -4.57 0.30 -11.94
N MET A 30 -4.82 1.62 -11.98
CA MET A 30 -5.41 2.33 -10.85
C MET A 30 -6.85 1.89 -10.61
N GLY A 31 -7.63 1.75 -11.68
CA GLY A 31 -9.04 1.37 -11.64
C GLY A 31 -9.25 -0.04 -11.11
N ILE A 32 -8.48 -1.02 -11.58
CA ILE A 32 -8.58 -2.41 -11.10
C ILE A 32 -8.16 -2.52 -9.63
N ASN A 33 -7.09 -1.83 -9.23
CA ASN A 33 -6.63 -1.84 -7.84
C ASN A 33 -7.64 -1.17 -6.88
N LEU A 34 -8.30 -0.10 -7.33
CA LEU A 34 -9.40 0.52 -6.59
C LEU A 34 -10.59 -0.43 -6.49
N LEU A 35 -10.98 -1.07 -7.60
CA LEU A 35 -12.07 -2.02 -7.63
C LEU A 35 -11.85 -3.17 -6.63
N ILE A 36 -10.67 -3.80 -6.63
CA ILE A 36 -10.35 -4.89 -5.70
C ILE A 36 -10.59 -4.46 -4.24
N GLY A 37 -10.21 -3.23 -3.89
CA GLY A 37 -10.35 -2.71 -2.54
C GLY A 37 -11.75 -2.22 -2.17
N HIS A 38 -12.66 -2.04 -3.12
CA HIS A 38 -13.95 -1.34 -2.91
C HIS A 38 -15.16 -2.02 -3.55
N GLU A 39 -15.00 -3.19 -4.18
CA GLU A 39 -16.10 -4.01 -4.69
C GLU A 39 -17.12 -4.36 -3.58
N PRO A 40 -18.39 -4.68 -3.91
CA PRO A 40 -19.47 -4.87 -2.92
C PRO A 40 -19.15 -5.81 -1.74
N GLU A 41 -18.40 -6.87 -1.98
CA GLU A 41 -17.97 -7.87 -0.99
C GLU A 41 -16.54 -7.62 -0.47
N ALA A 42 -15.93 -6.46 -0.77
CA ALA A 42 -14.58 -6.15 -0.36
C ALA A 42 -14.39 -6.25 1.15
N THR A 43 -13.35 -6.98 1.57
CA THR A 43 -12.98 -7.15 2.98
C THR A 43 -11.68 -6.42 3.34
N GLY A 44 -11.14 -5.62 2.41
CA GLY A 44 -9.87 -4.90 2.59
C GLY A 44 -8.62 -5.65 2.13
N VAL A 45 -8.73 -6.92 1.73
CA VAL A 45 -7.66 -7.70 1.10
C VAL A 45 -8.07 -8.16 -0.29
N TYR A 46 -7.10 -8.64 -1.06
CA TYR A 46 -7.38 -9.43 -2.24
C TYR A 46 -8.09 -10.72 -1.85
N ARG A 47 -9.19 -11.05 -2.52
CA ARG A 47 -10.01 -12.22 -2.23
C ARG A 47 -9.78 -13.30 -3.28
N GLU A 48 -9.21 -14.42 -2.86
CA GLU A 48 -8.99 -15.56 -3.75
C GLU A 48 -10.31 -16.09 -4.31
N GLY A 49 -10.33 -16.40 -5.61
CA GLY A 49 -11.53 -16.89 -6.31
C GLY A 49 -12.52 -15.82 -6.78
N ALA A 50 -12.33 -14.53 -6.42
CA ALA A 50 -13.17 -13.45 -6.93
C ALA A 50 -12.87 -13.14 -8.41
N ASP A 51 -13.93 -12.99 -9.22
CA ASP A 51 -13.84 -12.61 -10.64
C ASP A 51 -13.63 -11.10 -10.82
N TYR A 52 -12.45 -10.62 -10.43
CA TYR A 52 -12.11 -9.20 -10.53
C TYR A 52 -12.08 -8.70 -11.98
N LEU A 53 -11.68 -9.55 -12.93
CA LEU A 53 -11.64 -9.18 -14.34
C LEU A 53 -13.04 -9.00 -14.91
N GLY A 54 -13.95 -9.94 -14.67
CA GLY A 54 -15.34 -9.80 -15.11
C GLY A 54 -16.07 -8.65 -14.39
N MET A 55 -15.78 -8.39 -13.11
CA MET A 55 -16.28 -7.19 -12.42
C MET A 55 -15.76 -5.90 -13.06
N TYR A 56 -14.47 -5.87 -13.41
CA TYR A 56 -13.85 -4.72 -14.06
C TYR A 56 -14.41 -4.50 -15.47
N ASP A 57 -14.58 -5.55 -16.26
CA ASP A 57 -15.18 -5.50 -17.59
C ASP A 57 -16.59 -4.93 -17.52
N ARG A 58 -17.45 -5.45 -16.63
CA ARG A 58 -18.80 -4.89 -16.38
C ARG A 58 -18.75 -3.40 -15.98
N LEU A 59 -17.68 -2.98 -15.31
CA LEU A 59 -17.48 -1.60 -14.88
C LEU A 59 -16.99 -0.68 -16.00
N VAL A 60 -16.52 -1.17 -17.15
CA VAL A 60 -15.94 -0.28 -18.17
C VAL A 60 -16.48 -0.50 -19.58
N LEU A 61 -17.21 -1.59 -19.82
CA LEU A 61 -17.84 -1.84 -21.12
C LEU A 61 -18.82 -0.70 -21.51
N PRO A 62 -18.93 -0.40 -22.82
CA PRO A 62 -18.26 -1.07 -23.95
C PRO A 62 -16.86 -0.52 -24.29
N GLU A 63 -16.23 0.28 -23.42
CA GLU A 63 -14.93 0.91 -23.73
C GLU A 63 -13.82 -0.13 -23.96
N THR A 64 -12.99 0.13 -24.97
CA THR A 64 -11.93 -0.77 -25.43
C THR A 64 -10.54 -0.17 -25.26
N ASP A 65 -10.42 1.16 -25.23
CA ASP A 65 -9.14 1.81 -24.97
C ASP A 65 -8.68 1.53 -23.52
N PRO A 66 -7.51 0.92 -23.31
CA PRO A 66 -7.07 0.50 -21.98
C PRO A 66 -6.90 1.66 -20.99
N VAL A 67 -6.53 2.85 -21.47
CA VAL A 67 -6.33 4.03 -20.63
C VAL A 67 -7.67 4.68 -20.29
N VAL A 68 -8.60 4.75 -21.24
CA VAL A 68 -9.95 5.26 -20.98
C VAL A 68 -10.70 4.32 -20.03
N ARG A 69 -10.56 2.99 -20.19
CA ARG A 69 -11.09 1.99 -19.25
C ARG A 69 -10.60 2.22 -17.82
N ASP A 70 -9.29 2.41 -17.63
CA ASP A 70 -8.71 2.65 -16.31
C ASP A 70 -9.28 3.92 -15.66
N ARG A 71 -9.34 5.03 -16.40
CA ARG A 71 -9.93 6.29 -15.92
C ARG A 71 -11.41 6.16 -15.59
N LEU A 72 -12.17 5.44 -16.41
CA LEU A 72 -13.59 5.20 -16.21
C LEU A 72 -13.83 4.33 -14.96
N ALA A 73 -13.02 3.29 -14.75
CA ALA A 73 -13.08 2.48 -13.54
C ALA A 73 -12.74 3.30 -12.30
N VAL A 74 -11.67 4.10 -12.32
CA VAL A 74 -11.32 5.02 -11.21
C VAL A 74 -12.51 5.92 -10.87
N ARG A 75 -13.10 6.55 -11.88
CA ARG A 75 -14.26 7.44 -11.70
C ARG A 75 -15.44 6.71 -11.07
N ARG A 76 -15.84 5.56 -11.61
CA ARG A 76 -17.00 4.80 -11.12
C ARG A 76 -16.79 4.24 -9.71
N VAL A 77 -15.56 3.83 -9.36
CA VAL A 77 -15.25 3.43 -7.98
C VAL A 77 -15.27 4.63 -7.05
N ALA A 78 -14.73 5.78 -7.47
CA ALA A 78 -14.76 7.00 -6.68
C ALA A 78 -16.20 7.52 -6.45
N GLU A 79 -17.08 7.43 -7.45
CA GLU A 79 -18.51 7.72 -7.32
C GLU A 79 -19.15 6.81 -6.24
N ARG A 80 -18.90 5.50 -6.28
CA ARG A 80 -19.38 4.57 -5.23
C ARG A 80 -18.83 4.89 -3.83
N MET A 81 -17.58 5.35 -3.73
CA MET A 81 -17.01 5.77 -2.45
C MET A 81 -17.66 7.06 -1.94
N ALA A 82 -18.08 7.96 -2.83
CA ALA A 82 -18.81 9.17 -2.49
C ALA A 82 -20.27 8.89 -2.09
N ASP A 83 -20.89 7.86 -2.67
CA ASP A 83 -22.25 7.42 -2.33
C ASP A 83 -22.33 6.79 -0.93
N ASP A 84 -21.27 6.08 -0.48
CA ASP A 84 -21.17 5.51 0.87
C ASP A 84 -19.78 5.79 1.50
N PRO A 85 -19.55 7.02 1.98
CA PRO A 85 -18.27 7.41 2.56
C PRO A 85 -17.98 6.68 3.88
N ALA A 86 -19.02 6.28 4.62
CA ALA A 86 -18.86 5.54 5.87
C ALA A 86 -18.25 4.15 5.62
N ARG A 87 -18.74 3.43 4.61
CA ARG A 87 -18.15 2.16 4.16
C ARG A 87 -16.75 2.35 3.63
N ALA A 88 -16.50 3.38 2.82
CA ALA A 88 -15.16 3.67 2.30
C ALA A 88 -14.14 3.90 3.43
N LEU A 89 -14.50 4.69 4.45
CA LEU A 89 -13.66 4.94 5.64
C LEU A 89 -13.47 3.68 6.48
N LYS A 90 -14.52 2.88 6.68
CA LYS A 90 -14.42 1.59 7.39
C LYS A 90 -13.45 0.64 6.70
N LEU A 91 -13.54 0.53 5.36
CA LEU A 91 -12.62 -0.28 4.57
C LEU A 91 -11.19 0.27 4.63
N ALA A 92 -11.00 1.59 4.53
CA ALA A 92 -9.69 2.22 4.68
C ALA A 92 -9.05 1.90 6.04
N GLY A 93 -9.80 2.05 7.13
CA GLY A 93 -9.34 1.69 8.47
C GLY A 93 -8.98 0.21 8.60
N ARG A 94 -9.82 -0.69 8.07
CA ARG A 94 -9.53 -2.13 8.06
C ARG A 94 -8.27 -2.46 7.26
N LYS A 95 -8.09 -1.86 6.07
CA LYS A 95 -6.89 -2.03 5.23
C LYS A 95 -5.64 -1.57 5.97
N LEU A 96 -5.69 -0.43 6.68
CA LEU A 96 -4.58 0.06 7.50
C LEU A 96 -4.22 -0.92 8.62
N LEU A 97 -5.22 -1.45 9.35
CA LEU A 97 -4.97 -2.43 10.41
C LEU A 97 -4.32 -3.70 9.85
N LEU A 98 -4.80 -4.20 8.71
CA LEU A 98 -4.24 -5.38 8.05
C LEU A 98 -2.84 -5.12 7.49
N PHE A 99 -2.61 -3.94 6.94
CA PHE A 99 -1.33 -3.53 6.38
C PHE A 99 -0.22 -3.45 7.43
N TRP A 100 -0.57 -3.02 8.65
CA TRP A 100 0.35 -2.98 9.80
C TRP A 100 0.35 -4.25 10.65
N SER A 101 -0.47 -5.24 10.29
CA SER A 101 -0.56 -6.50 11.02
C SER A 101 0.69 -7.36 10.73
N PRO A 102 1.32 -7.95 11.76
CA PRO A 102 2.35 -8.95 11.54
C PRO A 102 1.77 -10.30 11.07
N LEU A 103 0.45 -10.48 11.14
CA LEU A 103 -0.24 -11.74 10.85
C LEU A 103 -0.44 -11.94 9.34
N VAL A 104 -0.41 -13.19 8.91
CA VAL A 104 -0.61 -13.58 7.51
C VAL A 104 -2.09 -13.90 7.32
N THR A 105 -2.91 -12.84 7.41
CA THR A 105 -4.36 -12.96 7.49
C THR A 105 -4.94 -13.59 6.22
N GLY A 106 -5.72 -14.66 6.36
CA GLY A 106 -6.33 -15.40 5.24
C GLY A 106 -5.68 -16.74 4.90
N GLU A 107 -4.64 -17.14 5.64
CA GLU A 107 -3.99 -18.45 5.50
C GLU A 107 -4.12 -19.30 6.78
N ASP A 108 -3.52 -20.50 6.78
CA ASP A 108 -3.51 -21.41 7.94
C ASP A 108 -2.92 -20.75 9.19
N GLY A 109 -3.51 -21.02 10.36
CA GLY A 109 -3.15 -20.36 11.64
C GLY A 109 -1.70 -20.55 12.12
N TRP A 110 -0.91 -21.48 11.55
CA TRP A 110 0.52 -21.60 11.88
C TRP A 110 1.37 -20.51 11.22
N ARG A 111 0.95 -20.00 10.06
CA ARG A 111 1.67 -18.93 9.33
C ARG A 111 1.55 -17.60 10.05
N ASP A 112 0.46 -17.38 10.77
CA ASP A 112 0.28 -16.24 11.67
C ASP A 112 1.35 -16.20 12.76
N TRP A 113 1.70 -17.34 13.35
CA TRP A 113 2.77 -17.42 14.34
C TRP A 113 4.14 -17.09 13.73
N ILE A 114 4.41 -17.54 12.51
CA ILE A 114 5.65 -17.19 11.80
C ILE A 114 5.70 -15.69 11.53
N GLY A 115 4.62 -15.10 11.02
CA GLY A 115 4.53 -13.67 10.78
C GLY A 115 4.73 -12.86 12.07
N LEU A 116 4.09 -13.29 13.16
CA LEU A 116 4.20 -12.65 14.46
C LEU A 116 5.61 -12.73 15.04
N LEU A 117 6.24 -13.91 15.03
CA LEU A 117 7.57 -14.12 15.60
C LEU A 117 8.67 -13.47 14.75
N SER A 118 8.53 -13.47 13.43
CA SER A 118 9.52 -12.87 12.53
C SER A 118 9.44 -11.35 12.49
N SER A 119 8.24 -10.76 12.63
CA SER A 119 8.04 -9.33 12.32
C SER A 119 7.39 -8.52 13.41
N GLY A 120 6.76 -9.17 14.40
CA GLY A 120 6.31 -8.52 15.62
C GLY A 120 7.46 -7.77 16.33
N PRO A 121 8.63 -8.39 16.56
CA PRO A 121 9.78 -7.70 17.16
C PRO A 121 10.28 -6.52 16.33
N LEU A 122 10.35 -6.68 15.00
CA LEU A 122 10.77 -5.62 14.09
C LEU A 122 9.81 -4.43 14.13
N LEU A 123 8.49 -4.69 14.09
CA LEU A 123 7.47 -3.65 14.20
C LEU A 123 7.56 -2.92 15.54
N ALA A 124 7.66 -3.66 16.65
CA ALA A 124 7.74 -3.06 17.99
C ALA A 124 8.99 -2.19 18.18
N LEU A 125 10.17 -2.72 17.84
CA LEU A 125 11.45 -1.99 17.97
C LEU A 125 11.53 -0.86 16.94
N GLY A 126 11.07 -1.08 15.71
CA GLY A 126 11.06 -0.10 14.64
C GLY A 126 10.20 1.11 14.97
N LEU A 127 8.96 0.88 15.43
CA LEU A 127 8.06 1.96 15.85
C LEU A 127 8.60 2.72 17.06
N TRP A 128 9.23 2.03 18.01
CA TRP A 128 9.92 2.70 19.12
C TRP A 128 11.10 3.54 18.63
N GLY A 129 11.93 3.02 17.73
CA GLY A 129 13.02 3.80 17.12
C GLY A 129 12.50 5.04 16.38
N CYS A 130 11.40 4.91 15.63
CA CYS A 130 10.74 6.03 14.96
C CYS A 130 10.26 7.07 15.99
N TRP A 131 9.73 6.64 17.12
CA TRP A 131 9.34 7.54 18.22
C TRP A 131 10.55 8.29 18.80
N GLN A 132 11.71 7.64 18.94
CA GLN A 132 12.94 8.33 19.38
C GLN A 132 13.39 9.37 18.35
N LEU A 133 13.22 9.07 17.06
CA LEU A 133 13.62 9.93 15.95
C LEU A 133 12.61 11.03 15.60
N ARG A 134 11.43 11.09 16.24
CA ARG A 134 10.28 11.94 15.82
C ARG A 134 10.56 13.44 15.71
N GLY A 135 11.60 13.95 16.38
CA GLY A 135 12.04 15.35 16.29
C GLY A 135 13.17 15.61 15.28
N SER A 136 13.67 14.59 14.60
CA SER A 136 14.83 14.66 13.70
C SER A 136 14.42 14.67 12.23
N ALA A 137 15.29 15.17 11.35
CA ALA A 137 15.09 15.10 9.90
C ALA A 137 14.92 13.65 9.39
N SER A 138 15.64 12.69 9.99
CA SER A 138 15.51 11.27 9.67
C SER A 138 14.14 10.72 10.08
N GLY A 139 13.62 11.13 11.24
CA GLY A 139 12.28 10.75 11.68
C GLY A 139 11.18 11.30 10.77
N TRP A 140 11.31 12.55 10.31
CA TRP A 140 10.39 13.12 9.32
C TRP A 140 10.45 12.39 7.97
N LEU A 141 11.65 12.06 7.49
CA LEU A 141 11.82 11.29 6.26
C LEU A 141 11.14 9.91 6.36
N ILE A 142 11.46 9.14 7.39
CA ILE A 142 10.89 7.80 7.62
C ILE A 142 9.39 7.90 7.85
N GLY A 143 8.93 8.83 8.70
CA GLY A 143 7.52 9.05 9.00
C GLY A 143 6.72 9.40 7.74
N SER A 144 7.25 10.27 6.88
CA SER A 144 6.60 10.62 5.61
C SER A 144 6.50 9.43 4.65
N LEU A 145 7.55 8.60 4.58
CA LEU A 145 7.53 7.36 3.80
C LEU A 145 6.45 6.39 4.32
N LEU A 146 6.45 6.10 5.62
CA LEU A 146 5.49 5.22 6.25
C LEU A 146 4.04 5.72 6.09
N ALA A 147 3.83 7.03 6.23
CA ALA A 147 2.53 7.66 6.02
C ALA A 147 2.08 7.54 4.55
N SER A 148 2.98 7.80 3.60
CA SER A 148 2.66 7.69 2.17
C SER A 148 2.28 6.26 1.77
N LEU A 149 3.03 5.25 2.24
CA LEU A 149 2.74 3.84 2.01
C LEU A 149 1.41 3.42 2.65
N SER A 150 1.15 3.90 3.86
CA SER A 150 -0.12 3.64 4.57
C SER A 150 -1.30 4.23 3.83
N LEU A 151 -1.20 5.47 3.34
CA LEU A 151 -2.27 6.13 2.61
C LEU A 151 -2.59 5.42 1.29
N VAL A 152 -1.55 5.00 0.55
CA VAL A 152 -1.72 4.22 -0.68
C VAL A 152 -2.49 2.92 -0.40
N HIS A 153 -2.10 2.14 0.61
CA HIS A 153 -2.77 0.86 0.90
C HIS A 153 -4.12 1.01 1.60
N ALA A 154 -4.38 2.14 2.27
CA ALA A 154 -5.71 2.50 2.73
C ALA A 154 -6.68 2.74 1.57
N LEU A 155 -6.19 3.37 0.50
CA LEU A 155 -6.98 3.70 -0.68
C LEU A 155 -7.26 2.47 -1.56
N PHE A 156 -6.24 1.65 -1.83
CA PHE A 156 -6.36 0.45 -2.68
C PHE A 156 -6.79 -0.78 -1.87
N PHE A 157 -5.99 -1.84 -1.85
CA PHE A 157 -6.20 -3.03 -1.02
C PHE A 157 -4.92 -3.38 -0.28
N ALA A 158 -5.06 -4.04 0.87
CA ALA A 158 -3.92 -4.53 1.63
C ALA A 158 -3.54 -5.95 1.19
N HIS A 159 -2.25 -6.25 1.26
CA HIS A 159 -1.73 -7.60 1.10
C HIS A 159 -0.48 -7.73 1.96
N THR A 160 -0.27 -8.91 2.54
CA THR A 160 0.91 -9.25 3.36
C THR A 160 2.24 -8.85 2.70
N ARG A 161 2.42 -9.13 1.41
CA ARG A 161 3.63 -8.77 0.64
C ARG A 161 3.88 -7.26 0.50
N PHE A 162 2.84 -6.44 0.64
CA PHE A 162 2.99 -5.00 0.50
C PHE A 162 3.61 -4.32 1.72
N ARG A 163 3.77 -5.04 2.85
CA ARG A 163 4.48 -4.49 4.01
C ARG A 163 6.01 -4.49 3.84
N LEU A 164 6.58 -5.24 2.88
CA LEU A 164 8.04 -5.36 2.72
C LEU A 164 8.77 -3.99 2.70
N PRO A 165 8.24 -2.93 2.06
CA PRO A 165 8.84 -1.59 2.13
C PRO A 165 8.77 -0.96 3.53
N ILE A 166 7.72 -1.23 4.32
CA ILE A 166 7.62 -0.80 5.72
C ILE A 166 8.65 -1.54 6.55
N ASP A 167 8.72 -2.86 6.44
CA ASP A 167 9.69 -3.67 7.18
C ASP A 167 11.10 -3.13 6.94
N ALA A 168 11.46 -2.89 5.67
CA ALA A 168 12.74 -2.30 5.30
C ALA A 168 12.97 -0.90 5.91
N ALA A 169 11.97 -0.03 5.90
CA ALA A 169 12.05 1.30 6.50
C ALA A 169 12.21 1.27 8.04
N LEU A 170 11.71 0.22 8.70
CA LEU A 170 11.77 0.04 10.15
C LEU A 170 13.05 -0.62 10.65
N VAL A 171 13.83 -1.28 9.79
CA VAL A 171 15.11 -1.93 10.18
C VAL A 171 16.08 -0.93 10.82
N GLY A 172 16.27 0.24 10.21
CA GLY A 172 17.18 1.27 10.74
C GLY A 172 16.78 1.76 12.15
N PRO A 173 15.54 2.23 12.34
CA PRO A 173 15.01 2.58 13.66
C PRO A 173 15.09 1.44 14.70
N ALA A 174 14.81 0.20 14.30
CA ALA A 174 14.90 -0.95 15.20
C ALA A 174 16.34 -1.19 15.66
N ALA A 175 17.30 -1.10 14.73
CA ALA A 175 18.72 -1.25 15.03
C ALA A 175 19.22 -0.17 16.00
N LEU A 176 18.75 1.08 15.86
CA LEU A 176 19.07 2.17 16.78
C LEU A 176 18.71 1.81 18.23
N VAL A 177 17.48 1.34 18.45
CA VAL A 177 17.00 0.95 19.80
C VAL A 177 17.90 -0.14 20.40
N LEU A 178 18.24 -1.17 19.62
CA LEU A 178 19.08 -2.27 20.08
C LEU A 178 20.49 -1.81 20.47
N VAL A 179 21.12 -0.97 19.63
CA VAL A 179 22.48 -0.46 19.87
C VAL A 179 22.53 0.44 21.11
N GLU A 180 21.56 1.34 21.29
CA GLU A 180 21.49 2.19 22.48
C GLU A 180 21.32 1.37 23.76
N ARG A 181 20.45 0.35 23.73
CA ARG A 181 20.22 -0.54 24.87
C ARG A 181 21.43 -1.41 25.19
N TRP A 182 22.18 -1.83 24.18
CA TRP A 182 23.43 -2.56 24.38
C TRP A 182 24.48 -1.68 25.07
N ARG A 183 24.69 -0.45 24.59
CA ARG A 183 25.68 0.48 25.17
C ARG A 183 25.39 0.79 26.63
N ARG A 184 24.13 1.08 26.98
CA ARG A 184 23.71 1.36 28.37
C ARG A 184 23.81 0.17 29.33
N ARG A 185 24.00 -1.06 28.83
CA ARG A 185 24.23 -2.25 29.67
C ARG A 185 25.71 -2.48 29.97
N GLY A 186 26.61 -1.88 29.19
CA GLY A 186 28.06 -1.99 29.37
C GLY A 186 28.68 -0.84 30.18
N GLU A 187 27.91 0.22 30.45
CA GLU A 187 28.19 1.28 31.42
C GLU A 187 27.61 0.92 32.79
#